data_AF-A0A4V4N9Z5-F1
#
_entry.id   AF-A0A4V4N9Z5-F1
#
_cell.length_a   1.000
_cell.length_b   1.000
_cell.length_c   1.000
_cell.angle_alpha   90.00
_cell.angle_beta   90.00
_cell.angle_gamma   90.00
#
_symmetry.space_group_name_H-M   'P 1'
#
loop_
_entity.id
_entity.type
_entity.pdbx_description
1 polymer ?
#
loop_
_entity_poly.entity_id
_entity_poly.type
_entity_poly.pdbx_seq_one_letter_code
_entity_poly.pdbx_strand_id
1 'polypeptide(L)'
;MSWVLFPATFLALLLVSLVHWLQSPGNSVQSKIKRNRSIANFSIFQPSSLQHRLQLRAAPNSRLLKAFDIRNSFTTTDVGKHTDFLRLSVHTIKSADGAVWCKVWRLANETIERLVPQLRNGGRREVRIERIARILCFDAVLELLFPEIRVRPFHVGHADKATRLVNDLWQDSKKSSSEPGPVSQQRSLGSLQEALRELVSGKEGADGEGEEVRESEALGLIMPAYETLWRVVMLTYIHVAFRFIDPATRETVNEVVKSISQNNSAGARLDPTVDNFAREALRLYPPTKRIYQASLTAEETADVESMHHDKRIWGPDALEFRPSRFDKLTRDQEHAYMPFGVGKNACPAENGFGRKMVSFLVVVLVTRLGTRASGAGVRLGDDHLDVDVRAPLPTGRNDAEKWVVSLGSRE
;
A
#
# COMPACT_ATOMS: atom_id res chain seq x y z
N MET A 1 17.34 -13.19 -62.71
CA MET A 1 17.75 -12.38 -61.54
C MET A 1 16.54 -11.55 -61.05
N SER A 2 15.60 -12.12 -60.27
CA SER A 2 14.43 -11.34 -59.82
C SER A 2 13.69 -11.89 -58.59
N TRP A 3 14.35 -12.59 -57.65
CA TRP A 3 13.69 -13.14 -56.45
C TRP A 3 14.33 -12.73 -55.11
N VAL A 4 15.30 -11.81 -55.12
CA VAL A 4 16.05 -11.40 -53.90
C VAL A 4 15.54 -10.07 -53.31
N LEU A 5 14.64 -9.34 -54.00
CA LEU A 5 14.21 -8.00 -53.58
C LEU A 5 12.95 -7.95 -52.70
N PHE A 6 12.18 -9.03 -52.60
CA PHE A 6 10.93 -9.07 -51.83
C PHE A 6 11.11 -9.13 -50.28
N PRO A 7 12.10 -9.86 -49.73
CA PRO A 7 12.31 -9.90 -48.28
C PRO A 7 12.84 -8.57 -47.72
N ALA A 8 13.72 -7.89 -48.48
CA ALA A 8 14.37 -6.66 -48.04
C ALA A 8 13.40 -5.47 -47.98
N THR A 9 12.47 -5.36 -48.93
CA THR A 9 11.44 -4.31 -48.94
C THR A 9 10.40 -4.52 -47.83
N PHE A 10 10.02 -5.77 -47.53
CA PHE A 10 9.13 -6.09 -46.43
C PHE A 10 9.76 -5.82 -45.06
N LEU A 11 11.04 -6.19 -44.88
CA LEU A 11 11.80 -5.88 -43.67
C LEU A 11 11.98 -4.36 -43.49
N ALA A 12 12.23 -3.62 -44.57
CA ALA A 12 12.32 -2.17 -44.55
C ALA A 12 10.98 -1.52 -44.20
N LEU A 13 9.86 -2.00 -44.75
CA LEU A 13 8.52 -1.50 -44.40
C LEU A 13 8.14 -1.80 -42.95
N LEU A 14 8.50 -2.98 -42.43
CA LEU A 14 8.33 -3.31 -41.00
C LEU A 14 9.18 -2.41 -40.11
N LEU A 15 10.45 -2.16 -40.47
CA LEU A 15 11.33 -1.25 -39.74
C LEU A 15 10.81 0.19 -39.78
N VAL A 16 10.34 0.67 -40.93
CA VAL A 16 9.74 2.01 -41.07
C VAL A 16 8.45 2.11 -40.27
N SER A 17 7.60 1.08 -40.29
CA SER A 17 6.36 1.02 -39.50
C SER A 17 6.65 0.98 -38.00
N LEU A 18 7.67 0.23 -37.58
CA LEU A 18 8.13 0.15 -36.20
C LEU A 18 8.74 1.48 -35.74
N VAL A 19 9.57 2.12 -36.56
CA VAL A 19 10.14 3.44 -36.29
C VAL A 19 9.03 4.49 -36.21
N HIS A 20 8.06 4.47 -37.11
CA HIS A 20 6.94 5.40 -37.10
C HIS A 20 6.00 5.17 -35.90
N TRP A 21 5.80 3.92 -35.48
CA TRP A 21 5.07 3.55 -34.27
C TRP A 21 5.82 3.95 -32.98
N LEU A 22 7.15 3.80 -32.96
CA LEU A 22 8.01 4.27 -31.86
C LEU A 22 8.06 5.81 -31.78
N GLN A 23 7.97 6.50 -32.91
CA GLN A 23 7.96 7.96 -33.02
C GLN A 23 6.56 8.58 -32.93
N SER A 24 5.50 7.75 -32.85
CA SER A 24 4.12 8.24 -32.79
C SER A 24 3.91 9.06 -31.50
N PRO A 25 3.26 10.25 -31.57
CA PRO A 25 3.02 11.11 -30.41
C PRO A 25 2.31 10.41 -29.24
N GLY A 26 1.53 9.36 -29.52
CA GLY A 26 0.85 8.54 -28.52
C GLY A 26 1.75 7.60 -27.72
N ASN A 27 3.00 7.37 -28.16
CA ASN A 27 3.92 6.39 -27.59
C ASN A 27 5.06 7.03 -26.75
N SER A 28 5.09 8.36 -26.66
CA SER A 28 6.11 9.10 -25.89
C SER A 28 5.89 8.94 -24.38
N VAL A 29 7.00 9.05 -23.62
CA VAL A 29 6.98 9.06 -22.15
C VAL A 29 6.09 10.18 -21.62
N GLN A 30 6.18 11.37 -22.21
CA GLN A 30 5.43 12.54 -21.79
C GLN A 30 3.92 12.37 -22.03
N SER A 31 3.53 11.76 -23.15
CA SER A 31 2.12 11.44 -23.43
C SER A 31 1.57 10.41 -22.45
N LYS A 32 2.35 9.35 -22.12
CA LYS A 32 1.99 8.37 -21.09
C LYS A 32 1.78 9.05 -19.74
N ILE A 33 2.72 9.88 -19.30
CA ILE A 33 2.64 10.63 -18.03
C ILE A 33 1.40 11.54 -18.04
N LYS A 34 1.22 12.34 -19.09
CA LYS A 34 0.11 13.29 -19.21
C LYS A 34 -1.25 12.59 -19.11
N ARG A 35 -1.44 11.49 -19.85
CA ARG A 35 -2.70 10.72 -19.84
C ARG A 35 -3.00 10.14 -18.45
N ASN A 36 -2.03 9.47 -17.83
CA ASN A 36 -2.23 8.87 -16.51
C ASN A 36 -2.51 9.92 -15.43
N ARG A 37 -1.80 11.06 -15.47
CA ARG A 37 -2.08 12.19 -14.58
C ARG A 37 -3.46 12.79 -14.83
N SER A 38 -3.90 12.90 -16.09
CA SER A 38 -5.22 13.44 -16.41
C SER A 38 -6.37 12.56 -15.92
N ILE A 39 -6.16 11.24 -15.88
CA ILE A 39 -7.12 10.32 -15.28
C ILE A 39 -7.09 10.45 -13.75
N ALA A 40 -5.90 10.43 -13.13
CA ALA A 40 -5.73 10.51 -11.69
C ALA A 40 -6.30 11.80 -11.07
N ASN A 41 -6.21 12.93 -11.77
CA ASN A 41 -6.75 14.22 -11.32
C ASN A 41 -8.12 14.57 -11.94
N PHE A 42 -8.77 13.62 -12.63
CA PHE A 42 -10.08 13.74 -13.31
C PHE A 42 -10.14 14.69 -14.52
N SER A 43 -9.09 15.42 -14.86
CA SER A 43 -9.12 16.42 -15.96
C SER A 43 -9.49 15.85 -17.32
N ILE A 44 -9.28 14.55 -17.57
CA ILE A 44 -9.70 13.89 -18.81
C ILE A 44 -11.24 13.92 -18.99
N PHE A 45 -12.00 13.94 -17.89
CA PHE A 45 -13.47 14.00 -17.91
C PHE A 45 -14.03 15.42 -17.76
N GLN A 46 -13.17 16.43 -17.57
CA GLN A 46 -13.54 17.83 -17.39
C GLN A 46 -14.70 18.04 -16.39
N PRO A 47 -14.59 17.55 -15.14
CA PRO A 47 -15.68 17.58 -14.19
C PRO A 47 -16.05 19.03 -13.81
N SER A 48 -17.33 19.35 -13.94
CA SER A 48 -17.91 20.67 -13.65
C SER A 48 -18.05 20.98 -12.15
N SER A 49 -18.02 19.97 -11.28
CA SER A 49 -18.22 20.15 -9.83
C SER A 49 -17.52 19.07 -9.01
N LEU A 50 -17.48 19.27 -7.68
CA LEU A 50 -17.05 18.22 -6.74
C LEU A 50 -17.97 17.00 -6.82
N GLN A 51 -19.29 17.20 -6.90
CA GLN A 51 -20.26 16.11 -7.01
C GLN A 51 -20.01 15.25 -8.25
N HIS A 52 -19.72 15.86 -9.41
CA HIS A 52 -19.37 15.13 -10.62
C HIS A 52 -18.07 14.31 -10.44
N ARG A 53 -17.04 14.86 -9.78
CA ARG A 53 -15.84 14.06 -9.43
C ARG A 53 -16.15 12.87 -8.53
N LEU A 54 -17.05 13.04 -7.56
CA LEU A 54 -17.45 11.94 -6.68
C LEU A 54 -18.19 10.84 -7.45
N GLN A 55 -19.05 11.20 -8.41
CA GLN A 55 -19.70 10.23 -9.31
C GLN A 55 -18.69 9.41 -10.12
N LEU A 56 -17.71 10.10 -10.74
CA LEU A 56 -16.66 9.45 -11.54
C LEU A 56 -15.85 8.42 -10.72
N ARG A 57 -15.62 8.71 -9.44
CA ARG A 57 -14.89 7.83 -8.52
C ARG A 57 -15.75 6.71 -7.95
N ALA A 58 -17.00 7.01 -7.59
CA ALA A 58 -17.89 6.08 -6.89
C ALA A 58 -18.32 4.91 -7.78
N ALA A 59 -18.56 5.17 -9.08
CA ALA A 59 -19.00 4.15 -10.03
C ALA A 59 -18.10 2.89 -10.05
N PRO A 60 -16.77 2.98 -10.30
CA PRO A 60 -15.88 1.82 -10.30
C PRO A 60 -15.66 1.23 -8.90
N ASN A 61 -15.93 1.99 -7.84
CA ASN A 61 -15.81 1.54 -6.45
C ASN A 61 -17.14 1.00 -5.87
N SER A 62 -18.22 0.95 -6.63
CA SER A 62 -19.55 0.50 -6.18
C SER A 62 -19.54 -0.92 -5.62
N ARG A 63 -18.63 -1.79 -6.08
CA ARG A 63 -18.41 -3.13 -5.52
C ARG A 63 -18.03 -3.11 -4.03
N LEU A 64 -17.31 -2.08 -3.57
CA LEU A 64 -16.87 -1.97 -2.18
C LEU A 64 -18.03 -1.63 -1.26
N LEU A 65 -18.99 -0.81 -1.72
CA LEU A 65 -20.25 -0.59 -1.02
C LEU A 65 -21.00 -1.92 -0.85
N LYS A 66 -21.08 -2.73 -1.91
CA LYS A 66 -21.78 -4.04 -1.85
C LYS A 66 -21.09 -5.04 -0.92
N ALA A 67 -19.76 -5.10 -0.94
CA ALA A 67 -18.99 -6.09 -0.19
C ALA A 67 -18.77 -5.73 1.28
N PHE A 68 -18.70 -4.43 1.60
CA PHE A 68 -18.31 -3.95 2.93
C PHE A 68 -19.30 -2.99 3.59
N ASP A 69 -20.36 -2.58 2.89
CA ASP A 69 -21.29 -1.52 3.33
C ASP A 69 -20.59 -0.19 3.67
N ILE A 70 -19.43 0.09 3.08
CA ILE A 70 -18.67 1.32 3.36
C ILE A 70 -19.16 2.49 2.50
N ARG A 71 -19.43 3.61 3.17
CA ARG A 71 -19.84 4.88 2.55
C ARG A 71 -18.82 5.98 2.84
N ASN A 72 -17.67 5.91 2.17
CA ASN A 72 -16.56 6.85 2.35
C ASN A 72 -16.30 7.67 1.07
N SER A 73 -15.22 8.46 1.07
CA SER A 73 -14.80 9.32 -0.05
C SER A 73 -14.58 8.57 -1.39
N PHE A 74 -14.45 7.24 -1.37
CA PHE A 74 -14.29 6.41 -2.56
C PHE A 74 -15.60 5.87 -3.13
N THR A 75 -16.62 5.69 -2.29
CA THR A 75 -17.89 5.04 -2.66
C THR A 75 -19.10 5.98 -2.68
N THR A 76 -18.99 7.16 -2.05
CA THR A 76 -20.09 8.13 -1.97
C THR A 76 -20.12 9.09 -3.15
N THR A 77 -21.32 9.47 -3.58
CA THR A 77 -21.57 10.63 -4.46
C THR A 77 -22.01 11.87 -3.69
N ASP A 78 -22.24 11.72 -2.38
CA ASP A 78 -22.70 12.78 -1.48
C ASP A 78 -21.53 13.66 -1.02
N VAL A 79 -21.67 14.97 -1.22
CA VAL A 79 -20.62 15.96 -0.90
C VAL A 79 -20.42 16.12 0.61
N GLY A 80 -21.49 16.03 1.41
CA GLY A 80 -21.41 16.12 2.88
C GLY A 80 -20.59 14.96 3.44
N LYS A 81 -20.97 13.72 3.11
CA LYS A 81 -20.26 12.51 3.54
C LYS A 81 -18.79 12.50 3.12
N HIS A 82 -18.50 12.96 1.91
CA HIS A 82 -17.12 13.11 1.45
C HIS A 82 -16.35 14.14 2.30
N THR A 83 -16.98 15.27 2.59
CA THR A 83 -16.38 16.36 3.37
C THR A 83 -16.11 15.94 4.81
N ASP A 84 -17.05 15.23 5.45
CA ASP A 84 -16.90 14.75 6.82
C ASP A 84 -15.79 13.69 6.92
N PHE A 85 -15.76 12.73 5.98
CA PHE A 85 -14.67 11.75 5.88
C PHE A 85 -13.30 12.44 5.72
N LEU A 86 -13.22 13.44 4.83
CA LEU A 86 -11.98 14.16 4.58
C LEU A 86 -11.55 14.99 5.80
N ARG A 87 -12.50 15.65 6.47
CA ARG A 87 -12.26 16.42 7.69
C ARG A 87 -11.67 15.52 8.78
N LEU A 88 -12.28 14.36 9.03
CA LEU A 88 -11.81 13.40 10.02
C LEU A 88 -10.42 12.86 9.66
N SER A 89 -10.22 12.43 8.40
CA SER A 89 -8.92 11.92 7.94
C SER A 89 -7.80 12.96 8.09
N VAL A 90 -8.06 14.20 7.68
CA VAL A 90 -7.08 15.30 7.79
C VAL A 90 -6.83 15.66 9.26
N HIS A 91 -7.86 15.65 10.10
CA HIS A 91 -7.73 15.90 11.53
C HIS A 91 -6.81 14.86 12.17
N THR A 92 -7.10 13.56 12.01
CA THR A 92 -6.26 12.48 12.55
C THR A 92 -4.80 12.60 12.13
N ILE A 93 -4.54 12.92 10.86
CA ILE A 93 -3.17 13.09 10.34
C ILE A 93 -2.47 14.30 10.95
N LYS A 94 -3.16 15.43 11.07
CA LYS A 94 -2.58 16.67 11.61
C LYS A 94 -2.39 16.63 13.13
N SER A 95 -3.21 15.86 13.84
CA SER A 95 -3.13 15.69 15.29
C SER A 95 -2.03 14.70 15.72
N ALA A 96 -1.41 13.97 14.78
CA ALA A 96 -0.35 13.01 15.08
C ALA A 96 1.00 13.69 15.37
N ASP A 97 1.17 14.12 16.61
CA ASP A 97 2.40 14.72 17.14
C ASP A 97 3.45 13.67 17.57
N GLY A 98 4.57 14.14 18.13
CA GLY A 98 5.65 13.27 18.59
C GLY A 98 5.21 12.23 19.62
N ALA A 99 4.26 12.54 20.50
CA ALA A 99 3.76 11.61 21.51
C ALA A 99 2.93 10.50 20.87
N VAL A 100 2.07 10.84 19.89
CA VAL A 100 1.33 9.86 19.08
C VAL A 100 2.30 8.92 18.36
N TRP A 101 3.35 9.45 17.74
CA TRP A 101 4.35 8.63 17.05
C TRP A 101 5.14 7.71 17.98
N CYS A 102 5.53 8.19 19.17
CA CYS A 102 6.15 7.36 20.21
C CYS A 102 5.21 6.23 20.65
N LYS A 103 3.90 6.51 20.78
CA LYS A 103 2.88 5.52 21.14
C LYS A 103 2.73 4.46 20.06
N VAL A 104 2.63 4.86 18.79
CA VAL A 104 2.58 3.95 17.63
C VAL A 104 3.83 3.08 17.55
N TRP A 105 5.02 3.65 17.74
CA TRP A 105 6.28 2.91 17.75
C TRP A 105 6.33 1.85 18.86
N ARG A 106 5.97 2.24 20.09
CA ARG A 106 5.92 1.31 21.23
C ARG A 106 4.91 0.19 20.97
N LEU A 107 3.71 0.56 20.53
CA LEU A 107 2.64 -0.39 20.22
C LEU A 107 3.10 -1.39 19.16
N ALA A 108 3.69 -0.93 18.06
CA ALA A 108 4.17 -1.80 17.00
C ALA A 108 5.20 -2.85 17.51
N ASN A 109 6.09 -2.45 18.41
CA ASN A 109 7.06 -3.36 19.04
C ASN A 109 6.40 -4.37 19.99
N GLU A 110 5.40 -3.96 20.77
CA GLU A 110 4.62 -4.87 21.63
C GLU A 110 3.79 -5.87 20.81
N THR A 111 3.19 -5.41 19.72
CA THR A 111 2.33 -6.25 18.86
C THR A 111 3.14 -7.34 18.18
N ILE A 112 4.31 -7.02 17.63
CA ILE A 112 5.17 -8.04 17.03
C ILE A 112 5.75 -9.01 18.06
N GLU A 113 6.00 -8.59 19.30
CA GLU A 113 6.37 -9.48 20.40
C GLU A 113 5.33 -10.54 20.71
N ARG A 114 4.04 -10.18 20.63
CA ARG A 114 2.93 -11.13 20.81
C ARG A 114 2.73 -12.04 19.60
N LEU A 115 3.14 -11.60 18.42
CA LEU A 115 2.94 -12.33 17.16
C LEU A 115 4.05 -13.33 16.85
N VAL A 116 5.27 -13.06 17.32
CA VAL A 116 6.41 -13.97 17.15
C VAL A 116 6.37 -15.04 18.24
N PRO A 117 6.35 -16.33 17.89
CA PRO A 117 6.33 -17.40 18.88
C PRO A 117 7.49 -17.30 19.88
N GLN A 118 7.18 -17.40 21.18
CA GLN A 118 8.20 -17.62 22.20
C GLN A 118 8.74 -19.05 22.05
N LEU A 119 10.07 -19.20 22.10
CA LEU A 119 10.71 -20.50 21.94
C LEU A 119 10.22 -21.46 23.04
N ARG A 120 9.53 -22.52 22.63
CA ARG A 120 9.41 -23.76 23.41
C ARG A 120 10.21 -24.80 22.64
N ASN A 121 11.47 -25.00 23.05
CA ASN A 121 12.38 -26.06 22.61
C ASN A 121 12.98 -25.90 21.19
N GLY A 122 14.17 -25.30 21.08
CA GLY A 122 15.21 -25.59 20.07
C GLY A 122 14.92 -25.43 18.56
N GLY A 123 13.68 -25.17 18.13
CA GLY A 123 13.31 -25.07 16.71
C GLY A 123 13.62 -23.71 16.09
N ARG A 124 13.85 -23.69 14.77
CA ARG A 124 13.86 -22.45 13.97
C ARG A 124 12.49 -21.75 14.13
N ARG A 125 12.51 -20.49 14.57
CA ARG A 125 11.29 -19.68 14.66
C ARG A 125 10.90 -19.24 13.25
N GLU A 126 9.83 -19.81 12.72
CA GLU A 126 9.25 -19.41 11.44
C GLU A 126 7.96 -18.61 11.65
N VAL A 127 7.78 -17.52 10.90
CA VAL A 127 6.56 -16.70 10.94
C VAL A 127 6.03 -16.45 9.53
N ARG A 128 4.70 -16.44 9.38
CA ARG A 128 4.04 -16.02 8.14
C ARG A 128 4.06 -14.51 8.04
N ILE A 129 4.89 -13.95 7.15
CA ILE A 129 5.14 -12.51 7.11
C ILE A 129 3.90 -11.70 6.77
N GLU A 130 3.04 -12.23 5.90
CA GLU A 130 1.76 -11.64 5.52
C GLU A 130 0.87 -11.40 6.74
N ARG A 131 0.74 -12.41 7.61
CA ARG A 131 -0.01 -12.32 8.86
C ARG A 131 0.57 -11.28 9.81
N ILE A 132 1.89 -11.25 9.96
CA ILE A 132 2.56 -10.26 10.82
C ILE A 132 2.28 -8.85 10.31
N ALA A 133 2.52 -8.59 9.03
CA ALA A 133 2.34 -7.28 8.43
C ALA A 133 0.88 -6.81 8.51
N ARG A 134 -0.09 -7.68 8.23
CA ARG A 134 -1.51 -7.38 8.38
C ARG A 134 -1.84 -6.93 9.80
N ILE A 135 -1.54 -7.75 10.81
CA ILE A 135 -1.95 -7.44 12.19
C ILE A 135 -1.19 -6.22 12.72
N LEU A 136 0.11 -6.11 12.45
CA LEU A 136 0.94 -4.99 12.88
C LEU A 136 0.43 -3.65 12.33
N CYS A 137 0.16 -3.58 11.02
CA CYS A 137 -0.32 -2.37 10.39
C CYS A 137 -1.76 -2.04 10.81
N PHE A 138 -2.60 -3.07 10.99
CA PHE A 138 -3.97 -2.91 11.45
C PHE A 138 -4.01 -2.30 12.85
N ASP A 139 -3.18 -2.80 13.76
CA ASP A 139 -3.12 -2.31 15.13
C ASP A 139 -2.64 -0.86 15.22
N ALA A 140 -1.60 -0.50 14.44
CA ALA A 140 -1.13 0.86 14.33
C ALA A 140 -2.22 1.81 13.77
N VAL A 141 -3.00 1.36 12.78
CA VAL A 141 -4.11 2.13 12.21
C VAL A 141 -5.25 2.30 13.22
N LEU A 142 -5.58 1.27 14.01
CA LEU A 142 -6.60 1.40 15.06
C LEU A 142 -6.17 2.39 16.14
N GLU A 143 -4.90 2.38 16.55
CA GLU A 143 -4.39 3.35 17.54
C GLU A 143 -4.44 4.79 17.02
N LEU A 144 -4.25 5.00 15.72
CA LEU A 144 -4.31 6.33 15.09
C LEU A 144 -5.75 6.82 14.89
N LEU A 145 -6.64 5.96 14.40
CA LEU A 145 -8.00 6.34 14.05
C LEU A 145 -8.94 6.35 15.27
N PHE A 146 -8.69 5.47 16.24
CA PHE A 146 -9.59 5.20 17.35
C PHE A 146 -8.86 5.13 18.71
N PRO A 147 -8.00 6.10 19.06
CA PRO A 147 -7.18 6.02 20.28
C PRO A 147 -8.01 5.85 21.56
N GLU A 148 -9.16 6.51 21.64
CA GLU A 148 -10.04 6.54 22.82
C GLU A 148 -10.93 5.30 22.95
N ILE A 149 -11.47 4.81 21.83
CA ILE A 149 -12.46 3.72 21.81
C ILE A 149 -11.86 2.35 21.45
N ARG A 150 -10.56 2.28 21.11
CA ARG A 150 -9.86 1.02 20.88
C ARG A 150 -9.79 0.18 22.16
N VAL A 151 -10.20 -1.09 22.05
CA VAL A 151 -10.19 -2.05 23.15
C VAL A 151 -8.77 -2.39 23.57
N ARG A 152 -8.53 -2.43 24.89
CA ARG A 152 -7.26 -2.83 25.51
C ARG A 152 -7.56 -3.86 26.61
N PRO A 153 -6.82 -4.99 26.69
CA PRO A 153 -5.65 -5.36 25.88
C PRO A 153 -5.99 -5.77 24.44
N PHE A 154 -5.06 -5.54 23.51
CA PHE A 154 -5.24 -5.86 22.09
C PHE A 154 -5.30 -7.37 21.85
N HIS A 155 -6.42 -7.84 21.27
CA HIS A 155 -6.67 -9.26 21.03
C HIS A 155 -6.26 -9.68 19.60
N VAL A 156 -5.09 -10.30 19.49
CA VAL A 156 -4.49 -10.77 18.21
C VAL A 156 -5.45 -11.67 17.41
N GLY A 157 -6.26 -12.50 18.08
CA GLY A 157 -7.19 -13.40 17.41
C GLY A 157 -8.30 -12.66 16.64
N HIS A 158 -8.82 -11.58 17.21
CA HIS A 158 -9.86 -10.76 16.56
C HIS A 158 -9.26 -9.95 15.41
N ALA A 159 -8.06 -9.38 15.62
CA ALA A 159 -7.36 -8.66 14.56
C ALA A 159 -6.98 -9.57 13.38
N ASP A 160 -6.52 -10.80 13.63
CA ASP A 160 -6.24 -11.77 12.56
C ASP A 160 -7.51 -12.19 11.82
N LYS A 161 -8.62 -12.42 12.54
CA LYS A 161 -9.94 -12.69 11.92
C LYS A 161 -10.39 -11.52 11.04
N ALA A 162 -10.37 -10.30 11.57
CA ALA A 162 -10.80 -9.10 10.86
C ALA A 162 -9.97 -8.88 9.59
N THR A 163 -8.65 -8.87 9.72
CA THR A 163 -7.74 -8.60 8.60
C THR A 163 -7.77 -9.67 7.50
N ARG A 164 -7.98 -10.96 7.85
CA ARG A 164 -8.23 -12.01 6.85
C ARG A 164 -9.55 -11.80 6.11
N LEU A 165 -10.63 -11.58 6.84
CA LEU A 165 -11.97 -11.36 6.25
C LEU A 165 -11.99 -10.12 5.35
N VAL A 166 -11.24 -9.07 5.68
CA VAL A 166 -11.05 -7.91 4.80
C VAL A 166 -10.44 -8.33 3.47
N ASN A 167 -9.36 -9.13 3.48
CA ASN A 167 -8.72 -9.59 2.25
C ASN A 167 -9.65 -10.51 1.45
N ASP A 168 -10.32 -11.45 2.10
CA ASP A 168 -11.25 -12.41 1.48
C ASP A 168 -12.41 -11.69 0.78
N LEU A 169 -13.11 -10.80 1.50
CA LEU A 169 -14.19 -9.97 0.94
C LEU A 169 -13.69 -9.10 -0.21
N TRP A 170 -12.47 -8.56 -0.12
CA TRP A 170 -11.92 -7.75 -1.21
C TRP A 170 -11.74 -8.58 -2.47
N GLN A 171 -11.24 -9.82 -2.35
CA GLN A 171 -11.05 -10.72 -3.48
C GLN A 171 -12.37 -11.17 -4.07
N ASP A 172 -13.31 -11.57 -3.22
CA ASP A 172 -14.62 -12.02 -3.66
C ASP A 172 -15.41 -10.89 -4.35
N SER A 173 -15.24 -9.63 -3.93
CA SER A 173 -15.87 -8.49 -4.59
C SER A 173 -15.37 -8.22 -6.02
N LYS A 174 -14.27 -8.85 -6.45
CA LYS A 174 -13.76 -8.76 -7.83
C LYS A 174 -14.26 -9.88 -8.74
N LYS A 175 -14.77 -10.98 -8.17
CA LYS A 175 -15.24 -12.13 -8.94
C LYS A 175 -16.57 -11.75 -9.60
N SER A 176 -16.78 -12.19 -10.85
CA SER A 176 -18.09 -12.10 -11.49
C SER A 176 -19.09 -13.00 -10.75
N SER A 177 -20.37 -12.74 -10.93
CA SER A 177 -21.56 -13.32 -10.26
C SER A 177 -21.67 -14.86 -10.21
N SER A 178 -20.67 -15.59 -10.71
CA SER A 178 -20.60 -17.03 -10.89
C SER A 178 -19.89 -17.79 -9.75
N GLU A 179 -19.37 -17.11 -8.72
CA GLU A 179 -18.74 -17.70 -7.52
C GLU A 179 -19.31 -17.07 -6.22
N PRO A 180 -19.03 -17.64 -5.02
CA PRO A 180 -20.00 -17.89 -3.93
C PRO A 180 -21.04 -16.78 -3.72
N GLY A 181 -22.31 -17.18 -3.67
CA GLY A 181 -23.44 -16.26 -3.72
C GLY A 181 -23.51 -15.19 -2.60
N PRO A 182 -24.37 -14.18 -2.76
CA PRO A 182 -24.49 -13.01 -1.86
C PRO A 182 -24.57 -13.33 -0.36
N VAL A 183 -25.16 -14.48 -0.02
CA VAL A 183 -25.29 -14.97 1.37
C VAL A 183 -23.94 -15.27 2.03
N SER A 184 -22.96 -15.76 1.26
CA SER A 184 -21.61 -16.03 1.79
C SER A 184 -20.88 -14.74 2.14
N GLN A 185 -20.94 -13.75 1.25
CA GLN A 185 -20.34 -12.43 1.47
C GLN A 185 -20.98 -11.72 2.67
N GLN A 186 -22.32 -11.79 2.80
CA GLN A 186 -23.02 -11.20 3.94
C GLN A 186 -22.60 -11.83 5.28
N ARG A 187 -22.40 -13.15 5.34
CA ARG A 187 -21.90 -13.83 6.54
C ARG A 187 -20.47 -13.44 6.88
N SER A 188 -19.60 -13.34 5.87
CA SER A 188 -18.23 -12.86 6.06
C SER A 188 -18.19 -11.41 6.55
N LEU A 189 -19.05 -10.53 6.01
CA LEU A 189 -19.18 -9.16 6.47
C LEU A 189 -19.68 -9.08 7.92
N GLY A 190 -20.71 -9.85 8.29
CA GLY A 190 -21.19 -9.92 9.67
C GLY A 190 -20.10 -10.42 10.64
N SER A 191 -19.31 -11.41 10.22
CA SER A 191 -18.18 -11.93 11.01
C SER A 191 -17.03 -10.92 11.13
N LEU A 192 -16.84 -10.07 10.13
CA LEU A 192 -15.87 -8.98 10.15
C LEU A 192 -16.32 -7.88 11.12
N GLN A 193 -17.59 -7.47 11.04
CA GLN A 193 -18.17 -6.47 11.93
C GLN A 193 -18.13 -6.93 13.39
N GLU A 194 -18.43 -8.20 13.66
CA GLU A 194 -18.26 -8.80 15.00
C GLU A 194 -16.81 -8.73 15.47
N ALA A 195 -15.84 -9.11 14.62
CA ALA A 195 -14.42 -9.01 14.99
C ALA A 195 -13.96 -7.57 15.22
N LEU A 196 -14.55 -6.58 14.53
CA LEU A 196 -14.27 -5.16 14.73
C LEU A 196 -14.84 -4.63 16.04
N ARG A 197 -16.05 -5.04 16.45
CA ARG A 197 -16.63 -4.69 17.76
C ARG A 197 -15.72 -5.08 18.92
N GLU A 198 -15.08 -6.24 18.83
CA GLU A 198 -14.13 -6.72 19.84
C GLU A 198 -12.80 -5.93 19.87
N LEU A 199 -12.56 -5.05 18.88
CA LEU A 199 -11.33 -4.27 18.75
C LEU A 199 -11.57 -2.77 18.95
N VAL A 200 -12.80 -2.30 18.72
CA VAL A 200 -13.24 -0.91 18.82
C VAL A 200 -14.60 -0.91 19.51
N SER A 201 -14.65 -0.52 20.78
CA SER A 201 -15.88 -0.46 21.58
C SER A 201 -16.42 0.96 21.59
N GLY A 202 -17.62 1.19 21.07
CA GLY A 202 -18.27 2.52 21.03
C GLY A 202 -18.66 3.13 22.39
N LYS A 203 -18.04 2.73 23.50
CA LYS A 203 -18.30 3.31 24.83
C LYS A 203 -17.30 4.41 25.13
N GLU A 204 -17.61 5.64 24.74
CA GLU A 204 -17.07 6.82 25.40
C GLU A 204 -17.74 7.00 26.77
N GLY A 205 -16.93 7.12 27.82
CA GLY A 205 -17.34 7.71 29.10
C GLY A 205 -18.36 6.95 29.96
N ALA A 206 -18.39 7.27 31.24
CA ALA A 206 -19.34 6.73 32.21
C ALA A 206 -20.78 7.29 32.03
N ASP A 207 -20.99 8.20 31.07
CA ASP A 207 -22.20 9.04 31.01
C ASP A 207 -23.07 8.83 29.75
N GLY A 208 -22.82 7.80 28.94
CA GLY A 208 -23.81 7.26 27.98
C GLY A 208 -24.31 8.20 26.85
N GLU A 209 -23.73 9.40 26.68
CA GLU A 209 -24.15 10.42 25.69
C GLU A 209 -23.23 10.47 24.44
N GLY A 210 -22.50 9.39 24.13
CA GLY A 210 -21.70 9.27 22.90
C GLY A 210 -22.47 8.62 21.75
N GLU A 211 -22.31 9.12 20.52
CA GLU A 211 -22.84 8.48 19.31
C GLU A 211 -22.02 7.21 19.02
N GLU A 212 -22.66 6.05 19.06
CA GLU A 212 -22.00 4.76 18.83
C GLU A 212 -21.45 4.70 17.38
N VAL A 213 -20.13 4.60 17.23
CA VAL A 213 -19.50 4.48 15.91
C VAL A 213 -19.92 3.16 15.28
N ARG A 214 -20.68 3.24 14.19
CA ARG A 214 -21.12 2.06 13.43
C ARG A 214 -19.92 1.36 12.82
N GLU A 215 -19.92 0.02 12.79
CA GLU A 215 -18.78 -0.76 12.27
C GLU A 215 -18.53 -0.48 10.79
N SER A 216 -19.56 -0.15 10.02
CA SER A 216 -19.41 0.24 8.61
C SER A 216 -18.74 1.61 8.44
N GLU A 217 -18.91 2.52 9.40
CA GLU A 217 -18.22 3.82 9.43
C GLU A 217 -16.76 3.64 9.85
N ALA A 218 -16.51 2.86 10.91
CA ALA A 218 -15.17 2.48 11.32
C ALA A 218 -14.41 1.79 10.18
N LEU A 219 -15.02 0.80 9.54
CA LEU A 219 -14.46 0.10 8.39
C LEU A 219 -14.22 1.07 7.21
N GLY A 220 -15.11 2.04 7.00
CA GLY A 220 -14.96 3.10 6.01
C GLY A 220 -13.68 3.93 6.18
N LEU A 221 -13.22 4.15 7.42
CA LEU A 221 -11.97 4.84 7.76
C LEU A 221 -10.76 3.90 7.77
N ILE A 222 -10.93 2.68 8.27
CA ILE A 222 -9.85 1.69 8.36
C ILE A 222 -9.40 1.28 6.97
N MET A 223 -10.33 0.94 6.06
CA MET A 223 -10.00 0.34 4.77
C MET A 223 -8.97 1.16 3.97
N PRO A 224 -9.14 2.48 3.75
CA PRO A 224 -8.17 3.27 3.00
C PRO A 224 -6.82 3.45 3.69
N ALA A 225 -6.76 3.38 5.02
CA ALA A 225 -5.53 3.55 5.79
C ALA A 225 -4.74 2.23 5.93
N TYR A 226 -5.46 1.12 6.12
CA TYR A 226 -4.90 -0.19 6.42
C TYR A 226 -4.54 -0.98 5.16
N GLU A 227 -5.49 -1.16 4.23
CA GLU A 227 -5.37 -2.13 3.14
C GLU A 227 -4.19 -1.86 2.21
N THR A 228 -3.92 -0.59 2.00
CA THR A 228 -2.82 -0.11 1.17
C THR A 228 -1.49 -0.16 1.92
N LEU A 229 -1.49 0.06 3.24
CA LEU A 229 -0.29 0.19 4.06
C LEU A 229 0.43 -1.14 4.29
N TRP A 230 -0.29 -2.19 4.68
CA TRP A 230 0.36 -3.43 5.11
C TRP A 230 1.17 -4.10 3.98
N ARG A 231 0.71 -3.93 2.73
CA ARG A 231 1.36 -4.50 1.54
C ARG A 231 2.68 -3.81 1.24
N VAL A 232 2.71 -2.48 1.23
CA VAL A 232 3.95 -1.73 1.01
C VAL A 232 4.96 -1.98 2.14
N VAL A 233 4.50 -2.07 3.40
CA VAL A 233 5.36 -2.39 4.55
C VAL A 233 5.97 -3.79 4.39
N MET A 234 5.15 -4.80 4.10
CA MET A 234 5.63 -6.17 3.90
C MET A 234 6.62 -6.29 2.74
N LEU A 235 6.25 -5.78 1.56
CA LEU A 235 7.08 -5.89 0.35
C LEU A 235 8.39 -5.14 0.52
N THR A 236 8.36 -3.96 1.13
CA THR A 236 9.58 -3.18 1.42
C THR A 236 10.49 -3.94 2.38
N TYR A 237 9.95 -4.47 3.48
CA TYR A 237 10.73 -5.29 4.41
C TYR A 237 11.37 -6.48 3.70
N ILE A 238 10.60 -7.27 2.95
CA ILE A 238 11.13 -8.43 2.22
C ILE A 238 12.23 -8.01 1.24
N HIS A 239 12.02 -6.90 0.52
CA HIS A 239 13.01 -6.37 -0.42
C HIS A 239 14.33 -6.06 0.29
N VAL A 240 14.30 -5.18 1.29
CA VAL A 240 15.53 -4.66 1.92
C VAL A 240 16.22 -5.67 2.82
N ALA A 241 15.48 -6.67 3.34
CA ALA A 241 16.03 -7.69 4.22
C ALA A 241 16.62 -8.91 3.47
N PHE A 242 16.07 -9.26 2.30
CA PHE A 242 16.37 -10.56 1.66
C PHE A 242 16.61 -10.51 0.15
N ARG A 243 16.31 -9.41 -0.53
CA ARG A 243 16.51 -9.26 -1.98
C ARG A 243 17.84 -8.54 -2.25
N PHE A 244 18.20 -8.44 -3.53
CA PHE A 244 19.39 -7.70 -3.91
C PHE A 244 19.19 -6.20 -3.66
N ILE A 245 20.10 -5.63 -2.89
CA ILE A 245 20.34 -4.18 -2.79
C ILE A 245 21.84 -3.95 -2.91
N ASP A 246 22.22 -2.88 -3.61
CA ASP A 246 23.62 -2.49 -3.76
C ASP A 246 24.22 -2.00 -2.42
N PRO A 247 25.56 -1.94 -2.27
CA PRO A 247 26.20 -1.55 -1.02
C PRO A 247 25.80 -0.15 -0.50
N ALA A 248 25.61 0.83 -1.39
CA ALA A 248 25.22 2.18 -0.97
C ALA A 248 23.79 2.19 -0.46
N THR A 249 22.87 1.50 -1.17
CA THR A 249 21.50 1.30 -0.70
C THR A 249 21.46 0.58 0.65
N ARG A 250 22.32 -0.42 0.86
CA ARG A 250 22.41 -1.11 2.17
C ARG A 250 22.82 -0.16 3.29
N GLU A 251 23.76 0.74 3.04
CA GLU A 251 24.16 1.73 4.04
C GLU A 251 23.01 2.70 4.35
N THR A 252 22.30 3.17 3.33
CA THR A 252 21.06 3.95 3.51
C THR A 252 20.04 3.21 4.39
N VAL A 253 19.82 1.91 4.17
CA VAL A 253 18.91 1.11 5.02
C VAL A 253 19.39 1.05 6.47
N ASN A 254 20.70 0.85 6.70
CA ASN A 254 21.27 0.85 8.05
C ASN A 254 21.10 2.20 8.75
N GLU A 255 21.34 3.30 8.04
CA GLU A 255 21.13 4.66 8.54
C GLU A 255 19.67 4.91 8.92
N VAL A 256 18.72 4.48 8.08
CA VAL A 256 17.28 4.58 8.36
C VAL A 256 16.91 3.80 9.63
N VAL A 257 17.38 2.56 9.75
CA VAL A 257 17.14 1.72 10.95
C VAL A 257 17.70 2.40 12.20
N LYS A 258 18.95 2.89 12.13
CA LYS A 258 19.59 3.61 13.24
C LYS A 258 18.82 4.88 13.63
N SER A 259 18.50 5.72 12.65
CA SER A 259 17.81 7.01 12.83
C SER A 259 16.44 6.84 13.51
N ILE A 260 15.64 5.87 13.04
CA ILE A 260 14.30 5.62 13.60
C ILE A 260 14.40 5.00 15.00
N SER A 261 15.32 4.05 15.20
CA SER A 261 15.46 3.33 16.47
C SER A 261 15.98 4.22 17.61
N GLN A 262 16.91 5.14 17.33
CA GLN A 262 17.50 6.02 18.34
C GLN A 262 16.57 7.17 18.76
N ASN A 263 15.79 7.71 17.84
CA ASN A 263 14.94 8.88 18.11
C ASN A 263 13.58 8.54 18.72
N ASN A 264 13.31 7.24 19.00
CA ASN A 264 11.98 6.74 19.34
C ASN A 264 10.88 7.37 18.46
N SER A 265 11.22 7.68 17.20
CA SER A 265 10.27 8.23 16.25
C SER A 265 9.67 9.62 16.57
N ALA A 266 10.22 10.37 17.53
CA ALA A 266 9.62 11.58 18.11
C ALA A 266 9.60 12.84 17.20
N GLY A 267 10.40 12.86 16.13
CA GLY A 267 10.52 14.05 15.27
C GLY A 267 9.28 14.29 14.38
N ALA A 268 8.75 15.51 14.34
CA ALA A 268 7.60 15.87 13.49
C ALA A 268 7.90 15.80 11.98
N ARG A 269 9.16 16.09 11.58
CA ARG A 269 9.61 16.04 10.18
C ARG A 269 10.44 14.79 9.93
N LEU A 270 10.20 14.13 8.80
CA LEU A 270 11.03 13.02 8.34
C LEU A 270 12.41 13.55 7.95
N ASP A 271 13.44 12.89 8.49
CA ASP A 271 14.81 13.01 8.00
C ASP A 271 14.86 12.71 6.48
N PRO A 272 15.66 13.45 5.68
CA PRO A 272 15.70 13.26 4.22
C PRO A 272 16.04 11.84 3.78
N THR A 273 16.95 11.15 4.47
CA THR A 273 17.31 9.76 4.15
C THR A 273 16.13 8.82 4.37
N VAL A 274 15.40 9.01 5.48
CA VAL A 274 14.15 8.27 5.75
C VAL A 274 13.05 8.62 4.74
N ASP A 275 12.92 9.89 4.35
CA ASP A 275 11.95 10.34 3.34
C ASP A 275 12.23 9.68 1.99
N ASN A 276 13.49 9.66 1.53
CA ASN A 276 13.91 9.05 0.28
C ASN A 276 13.74 7.53 0.28
N PHE A 277 14.06 6.86 1.40
CA PHE A 277 13.77 5.44 1.60
C PHE A 277 12.27 5.14 1.41
N ALA A 278 11.41 5.91 2.06
CA ALA A 278 9.96 5.72 1.96
C ALA A 278 9.41 6.05 0.57
N ARG A 279 9.98 7.05 -0.10
CA ARG A 279 9.60 7.38 -1.49
C ARG A 279 9.93 6.24 -2.44
N GLU A 280 11.09 5.61 -2.27
CA GLU A 280 11.47 4.46 -3.09
C GLU A 280 10.60 3.24 -2.79
N ALA A 281 10.25 3.01 -1.53
CA ALA A 281 9.26 2.00 -1.16
C ALA A 281 7.91 2.22 -1.87
N LEU A 282 7.41 3.45 -1.87
CA LEU A 282 6.14 3.81 -2.51
C LEU A 282 6.20 3.84 -4.04
N ARG A 283 7.39 4.06 -4.63
CA ARG A 283 7.60 3.96 -6.07
C ARG A 283 7.62 2.50 -6.51
N LEU A 284 8.42 1.67 -5.84
CA LEU A 284 8.59 0.27 -6.23
C LEU A 284 7.36 -0.57 -5.88
N TYR A 285 6.70 -0.26 -4.75
CA TYR A 285 5.52 -0.95 -4.25
C TYR A 285 4.35 0.02 -4.02
N PRO A 286 3.80 0.63 -5.10
CA PRO A 286 2.76 1.63 -4.97
C PRO A 286 1.50 1.03 -4.34
N PRO A 287 1.03 1.59 -3.20
CA PRO A 287 -0.13 1.04 -2.50
C PRO A 287 -1.41 1.08 -3.35
N THR A 288 -1.55 2.14 -4.14
CA THR A 288 -2.58 2.26 -5.18
C THR A 288 -1.94 2.04 -6.54
N LYS A 289 -2.03 0.82 -7.08
CA LYS A 289 -1.44 0.47 -8.38
C LYS A 289 -2.19 1.06 -9.56
N ARG A 290 -3.51 1.20 -9.43
CA ARG A 290 -4.43 1.65 -10.48
C ARG A 290 -5.46 2.61 -9.89
N ILE A 291 -5.77 3.68 -10.61
CA ILE A 291 -6.83 4.64 -10.23
C ILE A 291 -7.90 4.56 -11.33
N TYR A 292 -9.08 4.07 -10.96
CA TYR A 292 -10.22 3.90 -11.86
C TYR A 292 -11.16 5.10 -11.76
N GLN A 293 -11.65 5.56 -12.91
CA GLN A 293 -12.62 6.62 -13.04
C GLN A 293 -13.60 6.25 -14.15
N ALA A 294 -14.90 6.37 -13.92
CA ALA A 294 -15.90 6.02 -14.94
C ALA A 294 -17.01 7.06 -15.04
N SER A 295 -17.31 7.48 -16.26
CA SER A 295 -18.55 8.18 -16.61
C SER A 295 -19.59 7.18 -17.13
N LEU A 296 -20.75 7.68 -17.56
CA LEU A 296 -21.76 6.85 -18.22
C LEU A 296 -21.29 6.25 -19.57
N THR A 297 -20.29 6.87 -20.19
CA THR A 297 -19.88 6.55 -21.58
C THR A 297 -18.43 6.09 -21.71
N ALA A 298 -17.62 6.22 -20.66
CA ALA A 298 -16.20 5.87 -20.70
C ALA A 298 -15.69 5.42 -19.33
N GLU A 299 -14.83 4.41 -19.34
CA GLU A 299 -14.06 3.97 -18.17
C GLU A 299 -12.57 4.16 -18.47
N GLU A 300 -11.87 4.87 -17.59
CA GLU A 300 -10.46 5.19 -17.73
C GLU A 300 -9.69 4.73 -16.50
N THR A 301 -8.48 4.21 -16.73
CA THR A 301 -7.59 3.73 -15.67
C THR A 301 -6.23 4.40 -15.76
N ALA A 302 -5.82 5.06 -14.68
CA ALA A 302 -4.43 5.48 -14.50
C ALA A 302 -3.61 4.31 -13.97
N ASP A 303 -2.52 3.99 -14.66
CA ASP A 303 -1.58 2.93 -14.34
C ASP A 303 -0.36 3.48 -13.59
N VAL A 304 -0.48 3.54 -12.26
CA VAL A 304 0.56 4.08 -11.37
C VAL A 304 1.81 3.20 -11.40
N GLU A 305 1.63 1.89 -11.24
CA GLU A 305 2.74 0.91 -11.18
C GLU A 305 3.51 0.86 -12.51
N SER A 306 2.81 0.83 -13.66
CA SER A 306 3.46 0.85 -14.98
C SER A 306 4.23 2.14 -15.22
N MET A 307 3.82 3.27 -14.65
CA MET A 307 4.62 4.50 -14.69
C MET A 307 5.81 4.44 -13.76
N HIS A 308 5.64 3.87 -12.57
CA HIS A 308 6.70 3.77 -11.56
C HIS A 308 7.78 2.75 -11.94
N HIS A 309 7.44 1.76 -12.77
CA HIS A 309 8.36 0.73 -13.25
C HIS A 309 8.84 0.94 -14.69
N ASP A 310 8.41 2.01 -15.38
CA ASP A 310 8.81 2.27 -16.76
C ASP A 310 10.31 2.58 -16.83
N LYS A 311 11.08 1.71 -17.48
CA LYS A 311 12.53 1.90 -17.65
C LYS A 311 12.89 3.14 -18.46
N ARG A 312 11.97 3.65 -19.28
CA ARG A 312 12.17 4.91 -20.03
C ARG A 312 12.05 6.14 -19.12
N ILE A 313 11.40 6.01 -17.96
CA ILE A 313 11.26 7.08 -16.94
C ILE A 313 12.31 6.92 -15.85
N TRP A 314 12.49 5.71 -15.34
CA TRP A 314 13.28 5.45 -14.13
C TRP A 314 14.65 4.85 -14.39
N GLY A 315 14.99 4.55 -15.65
CA GLY A 315 16.26 3.95 -16.04
C GLY A 315 16.19 2.41 -16.14
N PRO A 316 17.28 1.75 -16.60
CA PRO A 316 17.32 0.29 -16.78
C PRO A 316 17.11 -0.49 -15.48
N ASP A 317 17.39 0.15 -14.35
CA ASP A 317 17.30 -0.33 -12.98
C ASP A 317 15.99 0.07 -12.28
N ALA A 318 14.93 0.44 -13.02
CA ALA A 318 13.62 0.82 -12.49
C ALA A 318 13.00 -0.18 -11.50
N LEU A 319 13.42 -1.45 -11.52
CA LEU A 319 12.92 -2.51 -10.64
C LEU A 319 13.82 -2.76 -9.41
N GLU A 320 14.96 -2.07 -9.32
CA GLU A 320 15.83 -2.10 -8.14
C GLU A 320 15.35 -1.08 -7.10
N PHE A 321 15.41 -1.44 -5.82
CA PHE A 321 15.18 -0.52 -4.72
C PHE A 321 16.42 0.36 -4.53
N ARG A 322 16.35 1.63 -4.91
CA ARG A 322 17.44 2.61 -4.81
C ARG A 322 16.95 3.99 -4.32
N PRO A 323 16.99 4.26 -3.00
CA PRO A 323 16.54 5.52 -2.42
C PRO A 323 17.21 6.78 -2.98
N SER A 324 18.48 6.70 -3.38
CA SER A 324 19.25 7.85 -3.92
C SER A 324 18.68 8.43 -5.22
N ARG A 325 17.75 7.73 -5.89
CA ARG A 325 16.97 8.32 -7.00
C ARG A 325 16.29 9.63 -6.59
N PHE A 326 15.85 9.73 -5.34
CA PHE A 326 15.11 10.89 -4.83
C PHE A 326 15.99 12.05 -4.36
N ASP A 327 17.31 11.92 -4.43
CA ASP A 327 18.23 13.05 -4.20
C ASP A 327 18.07 14.10 -5.31
N LYS A 328 17.82 13.63 -6.54
CA LYS A 328 17.55 14.50 -7.69
C LYS A 328 16.74 13.75 -8.76
N LEU A 329 15.46 14.10 -8.86
CA LEU A 329 14.58 13.57 -9.91
C LEU A 329 14.68 14.38 -11.20
N THR A 330 14.46 13.72 -12.32
CA THR A 330 14.11 14.39 -13.58
C THR A 330 12.65 14.86 -13.56
N ARG A 331 12.30 15.81 -14.43
CA ARG A 331 10.90 16.26 -14.56
C ARG A 331 9.93 15.11 -14.88
N ASP A 332 10.35 14.15 -15.70
CA ASP A 332 9.49 13.01 -16.05
C ASP A 332 9.28 12.10 -14.84
N GLN A 333 10.31 11.87 -14.03
CA GLN A 333 10.21 11.11 -12.79
C GLN A 333 9.33 11.80 -11.74
N GLU A 334 9.49 13.12 -11.55
CA GLU A 334 8.63 13.92 -10.66
C GLU A 334 7.15 13.81 -11.04
N HIS A 335 6.85 13.91 -12.33
CA HIS A 335 5.47 13.82 -12.81
C HIS A 335 4.92 12.39 -12.82
N ALA A 336 5.76 11.38 -13.00
CA ALA A 336 5.37 9.98 -12.95
C ALA A 336 5.12 9.49 -11.52
N TYR A 337 5.82 10.06 -10.53
CA TYR A 337 5.66 9.72 -9.12
C TYR A 337 4.32 10.24 -8.57
N MET A 338 3.39 9.32 -8.33
CA MET A 338 2.02 9.63 -7.87
C MET A 338 1.43 8.56 -6.93
N PRO A 339 2.19 8.03 -5.94
CA PRO A 339 1.69 6.97 -5.06
C PRO A 339 0.51 7.40 -4.18
N PHE A 340 0.29 8.70 -4.05
CA PHE A 340 -0.82 9.30 -3.30
C PHE A 340 -1.87 9.95 -4.20
N GLY A 341 -1.84 9.74 -5.53
CA GLY A 341 -2.68 10.46 -6.48
C GLY A 341 -2.08 11.81 -6.90
N VAL A 342 -2.92 12.73 -7.38
CA VAL A 342 -2.45 13.99 -7.98
C VAL A 342 -3.33 15.17 -7.60
N GLY A 343 -2.70 16.27 -7.18
CA GLY A 343 -3.32 17.59 -6.99
C GLY A 343 -4.37 17.61 -5.89
N LYS A 344 -5.49 18.30 -6.11
CA LYS A 344 -6.58 18.47 -5.12
C LYS A 344 -7.26 17.16 -4.70
N ASN A 345 -6.97 16.06 -5.37
CA ASN A 345 -7.51 14.74 -5.09
C ASN A 345 -6.46 13.79 -4.49
N ALA A 346 -5.28 14.31 -4.14
CA ALA A 346 -4.24 13.52 -3.51
C ALA A 346 -4.65 13.09 -2.10
N CYS A 347 -4.08 11.97 -1.67
CA CYS A 347 -4.31 11.40 -0.35
C CYS A 347 -3.89 12.38 0.75
N PRO A 348 -4.70 12.58 1.79
CA PRO A 348 -4.34 13.42 2.94
C PRO A 348 -2.99 13.08 3.58
N ALA A 349 -2.53 11.82 3.46
CA ALA A 349 -1.27 11.34 4.03
C ALA A 349 -0.02 11.66 3.19
N GLU A 350 -0.15 12.34 2.04
CA GLU A 350 0.97 12.66 1.12
C GLU A 350 2.07 13.50 1.79
N ASN A 351 1.72 14.38 2.72
CA ASN A 351 2.64 15.31 3.37
C ASN A 351 3.44 14.66 4.52
N GLY A 352 4.10 13.54 4.23
CA GLY A 352 5.04 12.86 5.13
C GLY A 352 4.42 11.80 6.04
N PHE A 353 3.16 11.94 6.44
CA PHE A 353 2.50 10.97 7.34
C PHE A 353 2.57 9.53 6.82
N GLY A 354 2.18 9.30 5.56
CA GLY A 354 2.21 7.96 4.97
C GLY A 354 3.63 7.39 4.87
N ARG A 355 4.61 8.23 4.54
CA ARG A 355 6.04 7.85 4.46
C ARG A 355 6.62 7.49 5.82
N LYS A 356 6.17 8.18 6.87
CA LYS A 356 6.56 7.92 8.26
C LYS A 356 6.01 6.58 8.74
N MET A 357 4.72 6.33 8.49
CA MET A 357 4.09 5.02 8.77
C MET A 357 4.83 3.86 8.11
N VAL A 358 5.11 3.96 6.80
CA VAL A 358 5.84 2.92 6.06
C VAL A 358 7.21 2.67 6.68
N SER A 359 7.99 3.72 6.88
CA SER A 359 9.37 3.57 7.40
C SER A 359 9.40 2.96 8.79
N PHE A 360 8.53 3.41 9.69
CA PHE A 360 8.51 2.90 11.07
C PHE A 360 8.15 1.42 11.13
N LEU A 361 7.08 1.03 10.44
CA LEU A 361 6.63 -0.35 10.47
C LEU A 361 7.63 -1.28 9.76
N VAL A 362 8.31 -0.81 8.70
CA VAL A 362 9.42 -1.56 8.09
C VAL A 362 10.59 -1.70 9.05
N VAL A 363 11.01 -0.65 9.76
CA VAL A 363 12.09 -0.75 10.76
C VAL A 363 11.71 -1.68 11.91
N VAL A 364 10.46 -1.69 12.35
CA VAL A 364 9.98 -2.68 13.35
C VAL A 364 10.14 -4.11 12.80
N LEU A 365 9.76 -4.38 11.55
CA LEU A 365 9.98 -5.70 10.96
C LEU A 365 11.48 -6.05 10.86
N VAL A 366 12.31 -5.14 10.36
CA VAL A 366 13.77 -5.34 10.23
C VAL A 366 14.42 -5.65 11.57
N THR A 367 14.12 -4.87 12.60
CA THR A 367 14.74 -5.01 13.93
C THR A 367 14.26 -6.24 14.69
N ARG A 368 13.01 -6.68 14.47
CA ARG A 368 12.40 -7.76 15.24
C ARG A 368 12.44 -9.12 14.56
N LEU A 369 12.41 -9.16 13.23
CA LEU A 369 12.46 -10.39 12.43
C LEU A 369 13.84 -10.66 11.82
N GLY A 370 14.68 -9.62 11.71
CA GLY A 370 16.04 -9.71 11.20
C GLY A 370 16.14 -9.57 9.68
N THR A 371 17.36 -9.71 9.18
CA THR A 371 17.71 -9.68 7.76
C THR A 371 18.63 -10.86 7.43
N ARG A 372 18.96 -11.06 6.15
CA ARG A 372 19.99 -12.02 5.77
C ARG A 372 21.32 -11.78 6.49
N ALA A 373 21.68 -10.52 6.74
CA ALA A 373 22.91 -10.16 7.45
C ALA A 373 22.88 -10.56 8.94
N SER A 374 21.70 -10.62 9.56
CA SER A 374 21.53 -11.10 10.94
C SER A 374 21.20 -12.60 11.02
N GLY A 375 21.45 -13.36 9.95
CA GLY A 375 21.18 -14.80 9.91
C GLY A 375 19.71 -15.20 9.75
N ALA A 376 18.79 -14.25 9.49
CA ALA A 376 17.41 -14.57 9.16
C ALA A 376 17.29 -15.08 7.71
N GLY A 377 16.32 -15.94 7.45
CA GLY A 377 16.01 -16.47 6.13
C GLY A 377 14.59 -16.12 5.67
N VAL A 378 14.34 -16.27 4.37
CA VAL A 378 13.01 -16.16 3.78
C VAL A 378 12.77 -17.34 2.85
N ARG A 379 11.52 -17.81 2.80
CA ARG A 379 11.01 -18.75 1.83
C ARG A 379 9.73 -18.19 1.22
N LEU A 380 9.75 -17.90 -0.06
CA LEU A 380 8.69 -17.28 -0.83
C LEU A 380 7.75 -18.33 -1.45
N GLY A 381 8.16 -19.61 -1.46
CA GLY A 381 7.32 -20.71 -1.94
C GLY A 381 7.19 -20.74 -3.46
N ASP A 382 8.22 -20.25 -4.13
CA ASP A 382 8.42 -20.23 -5.58
C ASP A 382 9.93 -20.36 -5.85
N ASP A 383 10.35 -21.42 -6.55
CA ASP A 383 11.76 -21.76 -6.72
C ASP A 383 12.55 -20.66 -7.43
N HIS A 384 11.93 -19.96 -8.38
CA HIS A 384 12.57 -18.87 -9.10
C HIS A 384 12.78 -17.67 -8.17
N LEU A 385 11.77 -17.28 -7.39
CA LEU A 385 11.89 -16.19 -6.43
C LEU A 385 12.85 -16.52 -5.28
N ASP A 386 12.88 -17.78 -4.81
CA ASP A 386 13.76 -18.21 -3.71
C ASP A 386 15.25 -18.26 -4.13
N VAL A 387 15.54 -18.49 -5.41
CA VAL A 387 16.91 -18.53 -5.95
C VAL A 387 17.37 -17.17 -6.47
N ASP A 388 16.59 -16.51 -7.34
CA ASP A 388 16.97 -15.23 -7.94
C ASP A 388 16.61 -14.08 -7.01
N VAL A 389 17.60 -13.53 -6.30
CA VAL A 389 17.42 -12.37 -5.40
C VAL A 389 17.09 -11.05 -6.10
N ARG A 390 17.24 -10.97 -7.43
CA ARG A 390 16.91 -9.79 -8.25
C ARG A 390 15.54 -9.88 -8.90
N ALA A 391 14.91 -11.06 -8.90
CA ALA A 391 13.56 -11.23 -9.43
C ALA A 391 12.59 -10.26 -8.73
N PRO A 392 11.76 -9.51 -9.48
CA PRO A 392 10.75 -8.64 -8.90
C PRO A 392 9.79 -9.42 -8.01
N LEU A 393 9.50 -8.88 -6.83
CA LEU A 393 8.50 -9.49 -5.95
C LEU A 393 7.11 -9.37 -6.58
N PRO A 394 6.32 -10.45 -6.60
CA PRO A 394 4.94 -10.38 -7.04
C PRO A 394 4.15 -9.55 -6.02
N THR A 395 3.32 -8.65 -6.52
CA THR A 395 2.65 -7.61 -5.71
C THR A 395 1.14 -7.87 -5.59
N GLY A 396 0.64 -8.97 -6.13
CA GLY A 396 -0.74 -9.41 -6.08
C GLY A 396 -1.19 -9.77 -4.67
N ARG A 397 -2.50 -9.97 -4.54
CA ARG A 397 -3.12 -9.92 -3.22
C ARG A 397 -2.83 -11.14 -2.35
N ASN A 398 -2.71 -12.30 -3.00
CA ASN A 398 -2.52 -13.62 -2.38
C ASN A 398 -1.11 -14.17 -2.61
N ASP A 399 -0.26 -13.44 -3.35
CA ASP A 399 1.06 -13.90 -3.78
C ASP A 399 1.99 -14.17 -2.59
N ALA A 400 1.74 -13.53 -1.45
CA ALA A 400 2.53 -13.63 -0.23
C ALA A 400 1.97 -14.61 0.83
N GLU A 401 0.88 -15.32 0.55
CA GLU A 401 0.24 -16.22 1.53
C GLU A 401 1.19 -17.33 2.03
N LYS A 402 2.09 -17.78 1.16
CA LYS A 402 3.06 -18.85 1.44
C LYS A 402 4.38 -18.32 2.01
N TRP A 403 4.55 -17.00 2.13
CA TRP A 403 5.83 -16.42 2.50
C TRP A 403 6.12 -16.58 3.99
N VAL A 404 7.28 -17.17 4.27
CA VAL A 404 7.75 -17.46 5.62
C VAL A 404 9.10 -16.81 5.84
N VAL A 405 9.26 -16.21 7.01
CA VAL A 405 10.56 -15.70 7.48
C VAL A 405 11.02 -16.58 8.63
N SER A 406 12.23 -17.11 8.52
CA SER A 406 12.92 -17.78 9.62
C SER A 406 13.79 -16.78 10.36
N LEU A 407 13.55 -16.62 11.66
CA LEU A 407 14.36 -15.72 12.49
C LEU A 407 15.74 -16.35 12.73
N GLY A 408 16.79 -15.52 12.67
CA GLY A 408 18.13 -15.92 13.05
C GLY A 408 18.21 -16.36 14.53
N SER A 409 19.18 -17.21 14.85
CA SER A 409 19.60 -17.42 16.24
C SER A 409 20.05 -16.08 16.79
N ARG A 410 19.37 -15.57 17.83
CA ARG A 410 19.92 -14.45 18.62
C ARG A 410 21.13 -15.03 19.34
N GLU A 411 22.32 -14.73 18.86
CA GLU A 411 23.54 -14.87 19.68
C GLU A 411 23.52 -13.86 20.82
#